data_AF-A0A0A7M8F0-F1
#
_entry.id   AF-A0A0A7M8F0-F1
#
_cell.length_a   1.000
_cell.length_b   1.000
_cell.length_c   1.000
_cell.angle_alpha   90.00
_cell.angle_beta   90.00
_cell.angle_gamma   90.00
#
_symmetry.space_group_name_H-M   'P 1'
#
loop_
_entity.id
_entity.type
_entity.pdbx_description
1 polymer ?
#
loop_
_entity_poly.entity_id
_entity_poly.type
_entity_poly.pdbx_seq_one_letter_code
_entity_poly.pdbx_strand_id
1 'polypeptide(L)'
;ACAPYRRLYMCDRNLEHIEPKKITTHNLLLDVCLAAQYEGQSISDDYVKYRGNNTDLNTNICTELARSFADIGDIIRGKDLYFGNNKKDKLQEQLKKYFKNIYNNLTEEAKQTYQDNDGNYFKLREDWWALNRETVWKAITCNAHDSRYRKMGADGSIEQSDMKQCRNITGVPTNFDYVPQYLRWFEEWA
;
A
#
# COMPACT_ATOMS: atom_id res chain seq x y z
N ALA A 1 -5.00 -7.73 -17.18
CA ALA A 1 -3.83 -7.50 -16.31
C ALA A 1 -3.50 -8.80 -15.59
N CYS A 2 -2.22 -9.19 -15.50
CA CYS A 2 -1.81 -10.42 -14.80
C CYS A 2 -1.40 -10.05 -13.38
N ALA A 3 -2.16 -10.49 -12.37
CA ALA A 3 -1.79 -10.24 -10.98
C ALA A 3 -0.54 -11.07 -10.62
N PRO A 4 0.53 -10.43 -10.10
CA PRO A 4 1.75 -11.13 -9.71
C PRO A 4 1.51 -11.98 -8.46
N TYR A 5 2.30 -13.03 -8.27
CA TYR A 5 2.17 -13.95 -7.12
C TYR A 5 2.17 -13.21 -5.78
N ARG A 6 3.02 -12.19 -5.63
CA ARG A 6 3.07 -11.31 -4.44
C ARG A 6 1.69 -10.69 -4.13
N ARG A 7 0.98 -10.16 -5.13
CA ARG A 7 -0.36 -9.59 -4.95
C ARG A 7 -1.40 -10.65 -4.59
N LEU A 8 -1.31 -11.87 -5.11
CA LEU A 8 -2.29 -12.93 -4.88
C LEU A 8 -2.40 -13.34 -3.40
N TYR A 9 -1.27 -13.28 -2.68
CA TYR A 9 -1.15 -13.74 -1.29
C TYR A 9 -0.87 -12.60 -0.30
N MET A 10 -1.26 -11.37 -0.65
CA MET A 10 -1.07 -10.19 0.18
C MET A 10 -1.71 -10.33 1.57
N CYS A 11 -1.05 -9.78 2.58
CA CYS A 11 -1.49 -9.82 3.98
C CYS A 11 -2.57 -8.77 4.31
N ASP A 12 -3.76 -8.84 3.70
CA ASP A 12 -4.84 -7.85 3.84
C ASP A 12 -6.06 -8.35 4.66
N ARG A 13 -6.02 -9.59 5.14
CA ARG A 13 -7.18 -10.28 5.73
C ARG A 13 -7.75 -9.60 6.98
N ASN A 14 -6.93 -8.90 7.77
CA ASN A 14 -7.41 -8.18 8.94
C ASN A 14 -8.42 -7.08 8.57
N LEU A 15 -8.26 -6.46 7.39
CA LEU A 15 -9.13 -5.39 6.90
C LEU A 15 -10.56 -5.88 6.60
N GLU A 16 -10.74 -7.16 6.31
CA GLU A 16 -12.06 -7.79 6.09
C GLU A 16 -12.89 -7.92 7.37
N HIS A 17 -12.23 -7.92 8.54
CA HIS A 17 -12.83 -8.32 9.82
C HIS A 17 -13.02 -7.18 10.82
N ILE A 18 -12.78 -5.94 10.42
CA ILE A 18 -12.99 -4.78 11.30
C ILE A 18 -14.49 -4.51 11.44
N GLU A 19 -14.96 -4.31 12.66
CA GLU A 19 -16.35 -3.93 12.90
C GLU A 19 -16.61 -2.50 12.40
N PRO A 20 -17.49 -2.27 11.41
CA PRO A 20 -17.66 -0.94 10.82
C PRO A 20 -18.01 0.14 11.84
N LYS A 21 -18.80 -0.19 12.87
CA LYS A 21 -19.25 0.75 13.91
C LYS A 21 -18.11 1.32 14.77
N LYS A 22 -16.95 0.66 14.80
CA LYS A 22 -15.77 1.07 15.57
C LYS A 22 -14.76 1.86 14.73
N ILE A 23 -15.02 2.04 13.44
CA ILE A 23 -14.10 2.72 12.52
C ILE A 23 -14.11 4.23 12.72
N THR A 24 -12.91 4.75 12.90
CA THR A 24 -12.54 6.16 12.79
C THR A 24 -11.36 6.27 11.83
N THR A 25 -10.97 7.50 11.46
CA THR A 25 -9.77 7.75 10.65
C THR A 25 -8.51 7.12 11.27
N HIS A 26 -8.36 7.19 12.59
CA HIS A 26 -7.19 6.67 13.30
C HIS A 26 -7.21 5.14 13.43
N ASN A 27 -8.38 4.55 13.70
CA ASN A 27 -8.49 3.09 13.82
C ASN A 27 -8.24 2.42 12.46
N LEU A 28 -8.78 2.98 11.38
CA LEU A 28 -8.49 2.49 10.02
C LEU A 28 -7.00 2.55 9.72
N LEU A 29 -6.31 3.64 10.10
CA LEU A 29 -4.87 3.76 9.91
C LEU A 29 -4.10 2.67 10.66
N LEU A 30 -4.49 2.36 11.90
CA LEU A 30 -3.87 1.29 12.68
C LEU A 30 -3.96 -0.06 11.96
N ASP A 31 -5.15 -0.44 11.50
CA ASP A 31 -5.36 -1.71 10.81
C ASP A 31 -4.63 -1.77 9.46
N VAL A 32 -4.56 -0.67 8.72
CA VAL A 32 -3.78 -0.57 7.47
C VAL A 32 -2.30 -0.69 7.74
N CYS A 33 -1.79 -0.04 8.79
CA CYS A 33 -0.40 -0.17 9.22
C CYS A 33 -0.08 -1.60 9.67
N LEU A 34 -1.01 -2.29 10.34
CA LEU A 34 -0.84 -3.68 10.73
C LEU A 34 -0.73 -4.60 9.51
N ALA A 35 -1.63 -4.44 8.53
CA ALA A 35 -1.57 -5.17 7.26
C ALA A 35 -0.23 -4.93 6.55
N ALA A 36 0.17 -3.65 6.45
CA ALA A 36 1.44 -3.24 5.86
C ALA A 36 2.65 -3.84 6.59
N GLN A 37 2.65 -3.87 7.92
CA GLN A 37 3.73 -4.44 8.72
C GLN A 37 3.88 -5.95 8.46
N TYR A 38 2.78 -6.70 8.46
CA TYR A 38 2.82 -8.15 8.20
C TYR A 38 3.23 -8.46 6.76
N GLU A 39 2.72 -7.70 5.79
CA GLU A 39 3.13 -7.81 4.38
C GLU A 39 4.64 -7.55 4.23
N GLY A 40 5.12 -6.47 4.84
CA GLY A 40 6.54 -6.12 4.84
C GLY A 40 7.42 -7.18 5.48
N GLN A 41 6.98 -7.75 6.61
CA GLN A 41 7.67 -8.86 7.27
C GLN A 41 7.75 -10.09 6.36
N SER A 42 6.63 -10.49 5.74
CA SER A 42 6.60 -11.65 4.84
C SER A 42 7.57 -11.49 3.68
N ILE A 43 7.59 -10.29 3.05
CA ILE A 43 8.51 -9.97 1.96
C ILE A 43 9.96 -10.01 2.44
N SER A 44 10.26 -9.42 3.61
CA SER A 44 11.59 -9.45 4.20
C SER A 44 12.09 -10.86 4.45
N ASP A 45 11.27 -11.72 5.07
CA ASP A 45 11.65 -13.09 5.39
C ASP A 45 11.91 -13.93 4.14
N ASP A 46 11.04 -13.81 3.14
CA ASP A 46 11.22 -14.53 1.89
C ASP A 46 12.42 -14.01 1.11
N TYR A 47 12.63 -12.69 1.07
CA TYR A 47 13.80 -12.09 0.45
C TYR A 47 15.12 -12.61 1.07
N VAL A 48 15.19 -12.73 2.40
CA VAL A 48 16.37 -13.29 3.09
C VAL A 48 16.63 -14.74 2.67
N LYS A 49 15.59 -15.58 2.60
CA LYS A 49 15.70 -16.98 2.15
C LYS A 49 16.17 -17.06 0.69
N TYR A 50 15.58 -16.26 -0.20
CA TYR A 50 15.92 -16.26 -1.62
C TYR A 50 17.35 -15.78 -1.87
N ARG A 51 17.78 -14.71 -1.20
CA ARG A 51 19.15 -14.18 -1.32
C ARG A 51 20.21 -15.13 -0.75
N GLY A 52 19.91 -15.80 0.37
CA GLY A 52 20.81 -16.81 0.95
C GLY A 52 21.11 -17.97 0.00
N ASN A 53 20.15 -18.33 -0.86
CA ASN A 53 20.30 -19.39 -1.86
C ASN A 53 20.79 -18.89 -3.24
N ASN A 54 20.80 -17.57 -3.49
CA ASN A 54 21.17 -16.98 -4.77
C ASN A 54 21.99 -15.70 -4.55
N THR A 55 23.30 -15.86 -4.36
CA THR A 55 24.23 -14.74 -4.10
C THR A 55 24.41 -13.78 -5.27
N ASP A 56 24.01 -14.21 -6.45
CA ASP A 56 24.28 -13.51 -7.72
C ASP A 56 23.13 -12.55 -8.09
N LEU A 57 22.03 -12.61 -7.33
CA LEU A 57 20.82 -11.82 -7.55
C LEU A 57 20.93 -10.45 -6.88
N ASN A 58 20.95 -9.42 -7.72
CA ASN A 58 20.93 -8.01 -7.32
C ASN A 58 19.48 -7.49 -7.21
N THR A 59 18.57 -8.27 -6.61
CA THR A 59 17.20 -7.82 -6.35
C THR A 59 17.20 -6.82 -5.20
N ASN A 60 16.45 -5.72 -5.35
CA ASN A 60 16.30 -4.74 -4.29
C ASN A 60 14.97 -4.98 -3.56
N ILE A 61 15.04 -5.50 -2.33
CA ILE A 61 13.86 -5.67 -1.46
C ILE A 61 13.01 -4.41 -1.36
N CYS A 62 13.62 -3.22 -1.42
CA CYS A 62 12.91 -1.96 -1.36
C CYS A 62 11.95 -1.75 -2.54
N THR A 63 12.26 -2.32 -3.71
CA THR A 63 11.37 -2.31 -4.87
C THR A 63 10.16 -3.20 -4.63
N GLU A 64 10.34 -4.41 -4.08
CA GLU A 64 9.22 -5.31 -3.76
C GLU A 64 8.29 -4.71 -2.70
N LEU A 65 8.87 -4.09 -1.67
CA LEU A 65 8.11 -3.35 -0.66
C LEU A 65 7.35 -2.17 -1.28
N ALA A 66 7.93 -1.47 -2.26
CA ALA A 66 7.24 -0.40 -2.99
C ALA A 66 6.08 -0.92 -3.85
N ARG A 67 6.21 -2.09 -4.46
CA ARG A 67 5.12 -2.73 -5.21
C ARG A 67 3.97 -3.13 -4.28
N SER A 68 4.24 -3.77 -3.14
CA SER A 68 3.20 -4.09 -2.15
C SER A 68 2.57 -2.86 -1.52
N PHE A 69 3.35 -1.82 -1.22
CA PHE A 69 2.83 -0.55 -0.76
C PHE A 69 1.85 0.08 -1.75
N ALA A 70 2.17 0.08 -3.05
CA ALA A 70 1.31 0.62 -4.09
C ALA A 70 0.01 -0.19 -4.25
N ASP A 71 0.09 -1.52 -4.13
CA ASP A 71 -1.09 -2.38 -4.18
C ASP A 71 -2.00 -2.21 -2.95
N ILE A 72 -1.45 -2.06 -1.74
CA ILE A 72 -2.21 -1.68 -0.54
C ILE A 72 -2.91 -0.34 -0.79
N GLY A 73 -2.20 0.64 -1.35
CA GLY A 73 -2.78 1.93 -1.72
C GLY A 73 -3.95 1.80 -2.70
N ASP A 74 -3.84 0.96 -3.72
CA ASP A 74 -4.94 0.71 -4.67
C ASP A 74 -6.11 -0.05 -4.03
N ILE A 75 -5.87 -0.95 -3.08
CA ILE A 75 -6.93 -1.60 -2.30
C ILE A 75 -7.72 -0.55 -1.51
N ILE A 76 -7.04 0.31 -0.74
CA ILE A 76 -7.69 1.35 0.07
C ILE A 76 -8.47 2.34 -0.80
N ARG A 77 -7.86 2.78 -1.91
CA ARG A 77 -8.47 3.72 -2.87
C ARG A 77 -9.58 3.12 -3.73
N GLY A 78 -9.75 1.79 -3.70
CA GLY A 78 -10.75 1.10 -4.52
C GLY A 78 -10.39 1.04 -6.00
N LYS A 79 -9.10 1.14 -6.33
CA LYS A 79 -8.53 1.09 -7.69
C LYS A 79 -7.90 -0.25 -8.05
N ASP A 80 -7.78 -1.16 -7.08
CA ASP A 80 -7.19 -2.47 -7.29
C ASP A 80 -7.95 -3.28 -8.36
N LEU A 81 -7.24 -3.80 -9.35
CA LEU A 81 -7.71 -4.55 -10.52
C LEU A 81 -7.72 -6.06 -10.31
N TYR A 82 -7.30 -6.57 -9.15
CA TYR A 82 -7.26 -8.01 -8.93
C TYR A 82 -8.69 -8.54 -8.79
N PHE A 83 -9.19 -9.49 -9.60
CA PHE A 83 -10.59 -9.97 -9.50
C PHE A 83 -10.70 -11.45 -9.11
N GLY A 84 -9.60 -12.06 -8.65
CA GLY A 84 -9.48 -13.52 -8.60
C GLY A 84 -10.23 -14.25 -7.47
N ASN A 85 -10.95 -13.55 -6.57
CA ASN A 85 -11.66 -14.21 -5.47
C ASN A 85 -12.86 -13.43 -4.92
N ASN A 86 -13.84 -14.15 -4.35
CA ASN A 86 -14.98 -13.57 -3.60
C ASN A 86 -14.54 -12.78 -2.34
N LYS A 87 -13.25 -12.79 -1.99
CA LYS A 87 -12.70 -12.09 -0.82
C LYS A 87 -12.52 -10.60 -1.10
N LYS A 88 -12.04 -10.23 -2.30
CA LYS A 88 -11.94 -8.81 -2.67
C LYS A 88 -13.28 -8.10 -2.55
N ASP A 89 -14.36 -8.71 -3.05
CA ASP A 89 -15.68 -8.09 -3.00
C ASP A 89 -16.08 -7.80 -1.54
N LYS A 90 -15.79 -8.73 -0.62
CA LYS A 90 -16.01 -8.50 0.81
C LYS A 90 -15.16 -7.35 1.35
N LEU A 91 -13.86 -7.34 1.05
CA LEU A 91 -12.96 -6.28 1.51
C LEU A 91 -13.38 -4.90 0.98
N GLN A 92 -13.67 -4.80 -0.31
CA GLN A 92 -14.08 -3.54 -0.93
C GLN A 92 -15.43 -3.05 -0.39
N GLU A 93 -16.40 -3.95 -0.18
CA GLU A 93 -17.67 -3.60 0.47
C GLU A 93 -17.47 -3.17 1.94
N GLN A 94 -16.54 -3.77 2.67
CA GLN A 94 -16.18 -3.30 4.01
C GLN A 94 -15.55 -1.91 3.98
N LEU A 95 -14.57 -1.67 3.09
CA LEU A 95 -13.96 -0.36 2.92
C LEU A 95 -15.01 0.71 2.58
N LYS A 96 -16.03 0.41 1.76
CA LYS A 96 -17.14 1.35 1.50
C LYS A 96 -17.88 1.71 2.79
N LYS A 97 -18.18 0.72 3.64
CA LYS A 97 -18.82 0.96 4.94
C LYS A 97 -17.93 1.77 5.89
N TYR A 98 -16.63 1.50 5.90
CA TYR A 98 -15.66 2.21 6.72
C TYR A 98 -15.58 3.69 6.32
N PHE A 99 -15.42 3.97 5.02
CA PHE A 99 -15.36 5.33 4.51
C PHE A 99 -16.70 6.07 4.59
N LYS A 100 -17.84 5.37 4.51
CA LYS A 100 -19.16 5.94 4.85
C LYS A 100 -19.21 6.45 6.28
N ASN A 101 -18.70 5.67 7.24
CA ASN A 101 -18.68 6.07 8.64
C ASN A 101 -17.71 7.24 8.88
N ILE A 102 -16.55 7.25 8.22
CA ILE A 102 -15.63 8.39 8.25
C ILE A 102 -16.33 9.64 7.68
N TYR A 103 -16.97 9.54 6.51
CA TYR A 103 -17.70 10.63 5.87
C TYR A 103 -18.80 11.22 6.78
N ASN A 104 -19.58 10.35 7.45
CA ASN A 104 -20.65 10.80 8.34
C ASN A 104 -20.15 11.62 9.54
N ASN A 105 -18.90 11.36 9.98
CA ASN A 105 -18.24 12.05 11.09
C ASN A 105 -17.47 13.31 10.67
N LEU A 106 -17.44 13.65 9.37
CA LEU A 106 -16.83 14.90 8.89
C LEU A 106 -17.67 16.12 9.28
N THR A 107 -17.05 17.31 9.29
CA THR A 107 -17.80 18.58 9.40
C THR A 107 -18.66 18.79 8.16
N GLU A 108 -19.70 19.62 8.27
CA GLU A 108 -20.60 19.90 7.15
C GLU A 108 -19.87 20.54 5.96
N GLU A 109 -18.86 21.39 6.19
CA GLU A 109 -18.06 21.95 5.08
C GLU A 109 -17.22 20.86 4.38
N ALA A 110 -16.65 19.94 5.14
CA ALA A 110 -15.88 18.83 4.58
C ALA A 110 -16.77 17.86 3.79
N LYS A 111 -17.99 17.58 4.28
CA LYS A 111 -18.97 16.73 3.57
C LYS A 111 -19.29 17.26 2.17
N GLN A 112 -19.46 18.58 2.01
CA GLN A 112 -19.68 19.18 0.69
C GLN A 112 -18.52 18.92 -0.27
N THR A 113 -17.29 18.92 0.23
CA THR A 113 -16.08 18.67 -0.57
C THR A 113 -15.95 17.21 -1.02
N TYR A 114 -16.44 16.28 -0.20
CA TYR A 114 -16.34 14.83 -0.40
C TYR A 114 -17.67 14.17 -0.78
N GLN A 115 -18.66 14.97 -1.19
CA GLN A 115 -19.96 14.46 -1.57
C GLN A 115 -19.80 13.46 -2.72
N ASP A 116 -20.34 12.26 -2.51
CA ASP A 116 -20.28 11.18 -3.49
C ASP A 116 -21.65 10.53 -3.62
N ASN A 117 -22.19 10.55 -4.84
CA ASN A 117 -23.49 9.96 -5.16
C ASN A 117 -23.39 8.44 -5.32
N ASP A 118 -22.20 7.92 -5.63
CA ASP A 118 -21.99 6.49 -5.92
C ASP A 118 -21.67 5.68 -4.65
N GLY A 119 -21.43 6.36 -3.52
CA GLY A 119 -21.12 5.74 -2.22
C GLY A 119 -19.78 4.99 -2.17
N ASN A 120 -18.89 5.24 -3.14
CA ASN A 120 -17.54 4.68 -3.19
C ASN A 120 -16.54 5.53 -2.40
N TYR A 121 -16.81 6.83 -2.24
CA TYR A 121 -16.01 7.84 -1.56
C TYR A 121 -14.61 7.99 -2.16
N PHE A 122 -14.46 7.88 -3.49
CA PHE A 122 -13.15 7.87 -4.16
C PHE A 122 -12.27 9.06 -3.76
N LYS A 123 -12.80 10.29 -3.81
CA LYS A 123 -12.04 11.48 -3.43
C LYS A 123 -11.56 11.45 -1.97
N LEU A 124 -12.44 11.05 -1.05
CA LEU A 124 -12.09 10.90 0.37
C LEU A 124 -11.03 9.82 0.58
N ARG A 125 -11.09 8.71 -0.16
CA ARG A 125 -10.12 7.61 -0.07
C ARG A 125 -8.75 8.02 -0.63
N GLU A 126 -8.71 8.75 -1.74
CA GLU A 126 -7.48 9.30 -2.32
C GLU A 126 -6.78 10.24 -1.34
N ASP A 127 -7.53 11.21 -0.78
CA ASP A 127 -6.97 12.19 0.15
C ASP A 127 -6.57 11.52 1.48
N TRP A 128 -7.33 10.54 1.95
CA TRP A 128 -6.96 9.72 3.10
C TRP A 128 -5.64 8.97 2.86
N TRP A 129 -5.46 8.33 1.69
CA TRP A 129 -4.21 7.67 1.36
C TRP A 129 -3.06 8.68 1.29
N ALA A 130 -3.23 9.77 0.55
CA ALA A 130 -2.19 10.79 0.40
C ALA A 130 -1.69 11.36 1.74
N LEU A 131 -2.60 11.55 2.70
CA LEU A 131 -2.27 12.03 4.05
C LEU A 131 -1.54 10.98 4.91
N ASN A 132 -1.87 9.70 4.75
CA ASN A 132 -1.41 8.64 5.65
C ASN A 132 -0.30 7.76 5.08
N ARG A 133 -0.01 7.86 3.77
CA ARG A 133 0.93 7.00 3.04
C ARG A 133 2.33 6.95 3.65
N GLU A 134 2.79 8.04 4.28
CA GLU A 134 4.10 8.07 4.96
C GLU A 134 4.12 7.12 6.17
N THR A 135 3.06 7.12 6.97
CA THR A 135 2.94 6.22 8.13
C THR A 135 2.85 4.77 7.68
N VAL A 136 2.08 4.49 6.62
CA VAL A 136 1.97 3.15 6.03
C VAL A 136 3.32 2.69 5.46
N TRP A 137 4.09 3.58 4.82
CA TRP A 137 5.44 3.27 4.34
C TRP A 137 6.38 2.91 5.49
N LYS A 138 6.32 3.65 6.61
CA LYS A 138 7.10 3.31 7.81
C LYS A 138 6.72 1.91 8.31
N ALA A 139 5.43 1.56 8.33
CA ALA A 139 4.98 0.24 8.77
C ALA A 139 5.50 -0.90 7.87
N ILE A 140 5.31 -0.81 6.55
CA ILE A 140 5.76 -1.87 5.61
C ILE A 140 7.27 -2.06 5.57
N THR A 141 8.02 -0.98 5.80
CA THR A 141 9.48 -1.05 5.79
C THR A 141 10.10 -1.41 7.14
N CYS A 142 9.29 -1.67 8.17
CA CYS A 142 9.80 -1.80 9.54
C CYS A 142 10.88 -2.88 9.70
N ASN A 143 10.83 -3.95 8.90
CA ASN A 143 11.74 -5.10 8.98
C ASN A 143 12.68 -5.20 7.77
N ALA A 144 12.86 -4.12 7.00
CA ALA A 144 13.71 -4.09 5.81
C ALA A 144 15.19 -3.79 6.14
N HIS A 145 15.79 -4.53 7.08
CA HIS A 145 17.11 -4.20 7.63
C HIS A 145 18.21 -4.01 6.55
N ASP A 146 19.09 -3.03 6.78
CA ASP A 146 20.26 -2.70 5.94
C ASP A 146 19.99 -2.42 4.44
N SER A 147 18.73 -2.21 4.08
CA SER A 147 18.32 -1.99 2.68
C SER A 147 18.08 -0.51 2.39
N ARG A 148 18.45 -0.05 1.19
CA ARG A 148 18.32 1.34 0.75
C ARG A 148 17.56 1.41 -0.57
N TYR A 149 16.58 2.31 -0.64
CA TYR A 149 15.80 2.53 -1.85
C TYR A 149 16.68 3.29 -2.86
N ARG A 150 16.73 2.84 -4.11
CA ARG A 150 17.47 3.52 -5.18
C ARG A 150 16.49 3.98 -6.25
N LYS A 151 16.61 5.23 -6.68
CA LYS A 151 15.80 5.84 -7.71
C LYS A 151 16.71 6.42 -8.78
N MET A 152 16.40 6.14 -10.03
CA MET A 152 17.07 6.76 -11.17
C MET A 152 16.27 7.97 -11.63
N GLY A 153 16.91 9.13 -11.69
CA GLY A 153 16.38 10.36 -12.27
C GLY A 153 16.33 10.30 -13.78
N ALA A 154 15.55 11.19 -14.39
CA ALA A 154 15.42 11.27 -15.86
C ALA A 154 16.72 11.66 -16.56
N ASP A 155 17.63 12.33 -15.85
CA ASP A 155 18.98 12.70 -16.26
C ASP A 155 20.02 11.59 -16.05
N GLY A 156 19.59 10.42 -15.57
CA GLY A 156 20.47 9.29 -15.24
C GLY A 156 21.14 9.39 -13.87
N SER A 157 20.84 10.43 -13.08
CA SER A 157 21.32 10.52 -11.69
C SER A 157 20.74 9.39 -10.85
N ILE A 158 21.50 8.88 -9.88
CA ILE A 158 21.02 7.86 -8.93
C ILE A 158 20.91 8.51 -7.57
N GLU A 159 19.68 8.61 -7.08
CA GLU A 159 19.38 8.97 -5.70
C GLU A 159 19.23 7.71 -4.87
N GLN A 160 19.82 7.70 -3.68
CA GLN A 160 19.73 6.59 -2.75
C GLN A 160 19.19 7.07 -1.42
N SER A 161 18.31 6.29 -0.80
CA SER A 161 17.71 6.66 0.47
C SER A 161 18.78 6.77 1.57
N ASP A 162 18.74 7.87 2.31
CA ASP A 162 19.74 8.23 3.33
C ASP A 162 19.67 7.32 4.56
N MET A 163 18.48 6.78 4.87
CA MET A 163 18.29 5.81 5.94
C MET A 163 18.27 4.37 5.42
N LYS A 164 18.68 3.45 6.29
CA LYS A 164 18.41 2.00 6.15
C LYS A 164 16.90 1.76 6.23
N GLN A 165 16.46 0.54 5.95
CA GLN A 165 15.04 0.19 5.92
C GLN A 165 14.26 0.88 4.80
N CYS A 166 14.88 1.12 3.64
CA CYS A 166 14.18 1.68 2.48
C CYS A 166 13.47 3.02 2.80
N ARG A 167 14.00 3.80 3.75
CA ARG A 167 13.40 5.06 4.23
C ARG A 167 14.25 6.26 3.83
N ASN A 168 13.57 7.37 3.58
CA ASN A 168 14.22 8.67 3.41
C ASN A 168 14.14 9.49 4.70
N ILE A 169 15.00 10.51 4.85
CA ILE A 169 14.89 11.51 5.94
C ILE A 169 13.55 12.26 5.83
N THR A 170 13.10 12.50 4.59
CA THR A 170 11.84 13.17 4.29
C THR A 170 10.93 12.27 3.44
N GLY A 171 9.90 11.70 4.07
CA GLY A 171 8.79 11.05 3.38
C GLY A 171 9.07 9.67 2.75
N VAL A 172 8.24 9.32 1.76
CA VAL A 172 8.27 8.04 1.03
C VAL A 172 9.15 8.17 -0.21
N PRO A 173 10.20 7.35 -0.38
CA PRO A 173 11.15 7.48 -1.50
C PRO A 173 10.60 6.98 -2.85
N THR A 174 9.39 6.40 -2.87
CA THR A 174 8.74 5.87 -4.06
C THR A 174 7.45 6.61 -4.40
N ASN A 175 7.13 6.64 -5.70
CA ASN A 175 5.86 7.12 -6.26
C ASN A 175 5.07 6.01 -6.95
N PHE A 176 5.41 4.74 -6.69
CA PHE A 176 4.73 3.60 -7.33
C PHE A 176 3.22 3.61 -7.06
N ASP A 177 2.78 4.09 -5.90
CA ASP A 177 1.36 4.25 -5.57
C ASP A 177 0.64 5.28 -6.46
N TYR A 178 1.34 6.10 -7.24
CA TYR A 178 0.74 7.00 -8.24
C TYR A 178 0.91 6.52 -9.69
N VAL A 179 1.51 5.35 -9.91
CA VAL A 179 1.63 4.70 -11.22
C VAL A 179 0.44 3.75 -11.42
N PRO A 180 -0.25 3.71 -12.58
CA PRO A 180 -1.35 2.77 -12.81
C PRO A 180 -0.96 1.30 -12.56
N GLN A 181 -1.82 0.56 -11.85
CA GLN A 181 -1.52 -0.81 -11.41
C GLN A 181 -1.14 -1.76 -12.55
N TYR A 182 -1.80 -1.65 -13.71
CA TYR A 182 -1.46 -2.45 -14.89
C TYR A 182 0.02 -2.33 -15.27
N LEU A 183 0.58 -1.11 -15.27
CA LEU A 183 1.97 -0.86 -15.64
C LEU A 183 2.93 -1.43 -14.60
N ARG A 184 2.58 -1.34 -13.31
CA ARG A 184 3.41 -1.88 -12.23
C ARG A 184 3.48 -3.40 -12.29
N TRP A 185 2.34 -4.06 -12.50
CA TRP A 185 2.33 -5.50 -12.65
C TRP A 185 3.05 -5.92 -13.93
N PHE A 186 2.87 -5.20 -15.04
CA PHE A 186 3.60 -5.52 -16.27
C PHE A 186 5.12 -5.44 -16.10
N GLU A 187 5.63 -4.44 -15.38
CA GLU A 187 7.05 -4.32 -15.04
C GLU A 187 7.54 -5.40 -14.05
N GLU A 188 6.69 -5.87 -13.13
CA GLU A 188 7.02 -6.98 -12.22
C GLU A 188 7.11 -8.34 -12.93
N TRP A 189 6.42 -8.52 -14.07
CA TRP A 189 6.46 -9.74 -14.87
C TRP A 189 7.61 -9.79 -15.89
N ALA A 190 8.21 -8.63 -16.22
CA ALA A 190 9.23 -8.49 -17.26
C ALA A 190 10.62 -8.89 -16.75
#